data_AF-A0A355SIZ5-F1
#
_entry.id   AF-A0A355SIZ5-F1
#
_cell.length_a   1.000
_cell.length_b   1.000
_cell.length_c   1.000
_cell.angle_alpha   90.00
_cell.angle_beta   90.00
_cell.angle_gamma   90.00
#
_symmetry.space_group_name_H-M   'P 1'
#
loop_
_entity.id
_entity.type
_entity.pdbx_description
1 polymer ?
#
loop_
_entity_poly.entity_id
_entity_poly.type
_entity_poly.pdbx_seq_one_letter_code
_entity_poly.pdbx_strand_id
1 'polypeptide(L)' 'MYNYRNELFDKVYGCLLGGLIGDAMGAPAEGKTYRDIKEKFGWIHDFKGSGTDDSAIRLILCEAIIGNDGYVTA' A
#
# COMPACT_ATOMS: atom_id res chain seq x y z
N MET A 1 -6.15 6.60 28.44
CA MET A 1 -5.01 6.06 27.68
C MET A 1 -4.51 7.17 26.77
N TYR A 2 -3.35 7.78 27.07
CA TYR A 2 -2.85 8.91 26.27
C TYR A 2 -2.40 8.38 24.89
N ASN A 3 -3.08 8.83 23.84
CA ASN A 3 -2.70 8.57 22.45
C ASN A 3 -1.42 9.36 22.13
N TYR A 4 -0.25 8.75 22.30
CA TYR A 4 1.03 9.29 21.83
C TYR A 4 1.25 8.98 20.33
N ARG A 5 0.23 9.21 19.49
CA ARG A 5 0.46 9.28 18.05
C ARG A 5 0.99 10.67 17.74
N ASN A 6 2.28 10.77 17.45
CA ASN A 6 2.88 12.00 16.96
C ASN A 6 2.65 12.11 15.45
N GLU A 7 2.81 13.32 14.90
CA GLU A 7 2.56 13.59 13.48
C GLU A 7 3.39 12.67 12.55
N LEU A 8 4.60 12.31 12.96
CA LEU A 8 5.45 11.40 12.18
C LEU A 8 4.85 10.00 12.11
N PHE A 9 4.36 9.47 13.24
CA PHE A 9 3.68 8.18 13.28
C PHE A 9 2.48 8.16 12.34
N ASP A 10 1.62 9.18 12.39
CA ASP A 10 0.42 9.25 11.54
C ASP A 10 0.79 9.32 10.05
N LYS A 11 1.86 10.03 9.69
CA LYS A 11 2.38 10.08 8.32
C LYS A 11 2.90 8.73 7.85
N VAL A 12 3.69 8.03 8.68
CA VAL A 12 4.22 6.70 8.33
C VAL A 12 3.09 5.69 8.22
N TYR A 13 2.17 5.68 9.19
CA TYR A 13 1.02 4.79 9.17
C TYR A 13 0.11 5.03 7.96
N GLY A 14 -0.18 6.30 7.66
CA GLY A 14 -0.94 6.70 6.47
C GLY A 14 -0.25 6.33 5.17
N CYS A 15 1.09 6.44 5.09
CA CYS A 15 1.88 6.00 3.93
C CYS A 15 1.74 4.49 3.69
N LEU A 16 1.88 3.68 4.74
CA LEU A 16 1.74 2.23 4.63
C LEU A 16 0.32 1.82 4.24
N LEU A 17 -0.70 2.38 4.88
CA LEU A 17 -2.09 2.07 4.51
C LEU A 17 -2.44 2.58 3.11
N GLY A 18 -2.07 3.81 2.78
CA GLY A 18 -2.30 4.42 1.48
C GLY A 18 -1.65 3.64 0.34
N GLY A 19 -0.43 3.13 0.56
CA GLY A 19 0.24 2.25 -0.40
C GLY A 19 -0.55 0.95 -0.64
N LEU A 20 -1.03 0.30 0.41
CA LEU A 20 -1.86 -0.92 0.30
C LEU A 20 -3.19 -0.65 -0.41
N ILE A 21 -3.86 0.45 -0.06
CA ILE A 21 -5.13 0.86 -0.68
C ILE A 21 -4.91 1.15 -2.16
N GLY A 22 -3.86 1.91 -2.50
CA GLY A 22 -3.54 2.25 -3.89
C GLY A 22 -3.21 1.04 -4.75
N ASP A 23 -2.40 0.13 -4.22
CA ASP A 23 -2.09 -1.18 -4.83
C ASP A 23 -3.38 -1.97 -5.09
N ALA A 24 -4.16 -2.27 -4.04
CA ALA A 24 -5.39 -3.06 -4.18
C ALA A 24 -6.44 -2.40 -5.10
N MET A 25 -6.52 -1.07 -5.12
CA MET A 25 -7.41 -0.31 -6.00
C MET A 25 -6.92 -0.34 -7.46
N GLY A 26 -5.61 -0.32 -7.68
CA GLY A 26 -4.97 -0.29 -8.99
C GLY A 26 -4.86 -1.66 -9.66
N ALA A 27 -4.71 -2.74 -8.89
CA ALA A 27 -4.47 -4.08 -9.41
C ALA A 27 -5.48 -4.55 -10.48
N PRO A 28 -6.81 -4.34 -10.34
CA PRO A 28 -7.76 -4.73 -11.38
C PRO A 28 -7.61 -3.95 -12.70
N ALA A 29 -7.00 -2.77 -12.66
CA ALA A 29 -6.76 -1.89 -13.80
C ALA A 29 -5.37 -2.10 -14.44
N GLU A 30 -4.50 -2.90 -13.82
CA GLU A 30 -3.15 -3.16 -14.31
C GLU A 30 -3.16 -3.71 -15.75
N GLY A 31 -2.25 -3.20 -16.59
CA GLY A 31 -2.10 -3.61 -17.98
C GLY A 31 -3.23 -3.17 -18.92
N LYS A 32 -4.14 -2.29 -18.47
CA LYS A 32 -5.28 -1.80 -19.26
C LYS A 32 -5.11 -0.36 -19.71
N THR A 33 -5.71 -0.02 -20.84
CA THR A 33 -5.83 1.39 -21.23
C THR A 33 -6.93 2.07 -20.41
N TYR A 34 -6.92 3.40 -20.35
CA TYR A 34 -8.01 4.14 -19.70
C TYR A 34 -9.39 3.84 -20.31
N ARG A 35 -9.44 3.47 -21.61
CA ARG A 35 -10.69 3.12 -22.30
C ARG A 35 -11.24 1.80 -21.80
N ASP A 36 -10.38 0.78 -21.70
CA ASP A 36 -10.73 -0.52 -21.13
C ASP A 36 -11.20 -0.40 -19.68
N ILE A 37 -10.55 0.47 -18.90
CA ILE A 37 -10.93 0.74 -17.50
C ILE A 37 -12.32 1.38 -17.45
N LYS A 38 -12.56 2.42 -18.27
CA LYS A 38 -13.85 3.10 -18.33
C LYS A 38 -14.98 2.17 -18.77
N GLU A 39 -14.71 1.29 -19.75
CA GLU A 39 -15.69 0.33 -20.25
C GLU A 39 -16.03 -0.76 -19.23
N LYS A 40 -15.02 -1.32 -18.55
CA LYS A 40 -15.21 -2.45 -17.63
C LYS A 40 -15.60 -2.04 -16.21
N PHE A 41 -15.08 -0.92 -15.72
CA PHE A 41 -15.20 -0.49 -14.32
C PHE A 41 -15.83 0.90 -14.16
N GLY A 42 -15.93 1.70 -15.24
CA GLY A 42 -16.36 3.08 -15.14
C GLY A 42 -15.34 3.93 -14.38
N TRP A 43 -15.68 4.32 -13.16
CA TRP A 43 -14.80 5.05 -12.25
C TRP A 43 -14.48 4.19 -11.03
N ILE A 44 -13.20 3.91 -10.81
CA ILE A 44 -12.74 3.16 -9.65
C ILE A 44 -12.70 4.12 -8.45
N HIS A 45 -13.59 3.93 -7.49
CA HIS A 45 -13.67 4.72 -6.25
C HIS A 45 -13.59 3.85 -4.98
N ASP A 46 -13.42 2.54 -5.14
CA ASP A 46 -13.36 1.59 -4.03
C ASP A 46 -12.39 0.45 -4.40
N PHE A 47 -12.00 -0.34 -3.41
CA PHE A 47 -11.02 -1.40 -3.56
C PHE A 47 -11.42 -2.66 -2.79
N LYS A 48 -10.87 -3.80 -3.20
CA LYS A 48 -11.02 -5.08 -2.51
C LYS A 48 -9.70 -5.84 -2.57
N GLY A 49 -9.45 -6.67 -1.56
CA GLY A 49 -8.28 -7.53 -1.51
C GLY A 49 -7.15 -6.96 -0.64
N SER A 50 -6.02 -7.66 -0.66
CA SER A 50 -4.88 -7.46 0.24
C SER A 50 -3.64 -6.86 -0.46
N GLY A 51 -3.80 -6.28 -1.65
CA GLY A 51 -2.69 -5.84 -2.50
C GLY A 51 -2.03 -6.99 -3.28
N THR A 52 -1.01 -6.64 -4.07
CA THR A 52 -0.20 -7.53 -4.91
C THR A 52 1.18 -7.77 -4.28
N ASP A 53 2.16 -8.13 -5.12
CA ASP A 53 3.56 -8.20 -4.75
C ASP A 53 4.13 -6.87 -4.26
N ASP A 54 3.61 -5.71 -4.69
CA ASP A 54 3.98 -4.39 -4.15
C ASP A 54 3.81 -4.33 -2.62
N SER A 55 2.62 -4.70 -2.13
CA SER A 55 2.33 -4.74 -0.69
C SER A 55 3.09 -5.84 0.04
N ALA A 56 3.28 -7.00 -0.61
CA ALA A 56 4.00 -8.13 -0.01
C ALA A 56 5.50 -7.82 0.19
N ILE A 57 6.17 -7.32 -0.84
CA ILE A 57 7.60 -6.96 -0.79
C ILE A 57 7.82 -5.83 0.22
N ARG A 58 6.93 -4.83 0.26
CA ARG A 58 6.98 -3.78 1.27
C ARG A 58 6.90 -4.36 2.69
N LEU A 59 6.00 -5.31 2.95
CA LEU A 59 5.89 -5.95 4.28
C LEU A 59 7.16 -6.72 4.64
N ILE A 60 7.70 -7.49 3.69
CA ILE A 60 8.99 -8.21 3.88
C ILE A 60 10.12 -7.22 4.23
N LEU A 61 10.18 -6.08 3.54
CA LEU A 61 11.16 -5.04 3.85
C LEU A 61 10.95 -4.44 5.25
N CYS A 62 9.70 -4.16 5.63
CA CYS A 62 9.38 -3.69 6.98
C CYS A 62 9.81 -4.71 8.05
N GLU A 63 9.54 -5.99 7.83
CA GLU A 63 9.97 -7.07 8.73
C GLU A 63 11.50 -7.14 8.83
N ALA A 64 12.21 -7.00 7.71
CA ALA A 64 13.67 -6.96 7.71
C ALA A 64 14.21 -5.75 8.48
N ILE A 65 13.64 -4.55 8.29
CA ILE A 65 14.03 -3.34 9.02
C ILE A 65 13.81 -3.52 10.53
N ILE A 66 12.65 -4.02 10.93
CA ILE A 66 12.32 -4.25 12.34
C ILE A 66 13.23 -5.33 12.94
N GLY A 67 13.44 -6.44 12.21
CA GLY A 67 14.27 -7.56 12.67
C GLY A 67 15.76 -7.25 12.76
N ASN A 68 16.21 -6.15 12.16
CA ASN A 68 17.62 -5.70 12.18
C ASN A 68 17.79 -4.31 12.84
N ASP A 69 16.87 -3.89 13.70
CA ASP A 69 16.93 -2.60 14.42
C ASP A 69 17.19 -1.38 13.51
N GLY A 70 16.68 -1.42 12.28
CA GLY A 70 16.84 -0.36 11.28
C GLY A 70 18.03 -0.52 10.33
N TYR A 71 18.90 -1.52 10.52
CA TYR A 71 20.15 -1.68 9.77
C TYR A 71 20.06 -2.86 8.78
N VAL A 72 19.47 -2.62 7.61
CA VAL A 72 19.37 -3.61 6.53
C VAL A 72 20.46 -3.36 5.48
N THR A 73 21.16 -4.40 5.04
CA THR A 73 22.14 -4.35 3.95
C THR A 73 21.63 -5.11 2.73
N ALA A 74 22.13 -4.73 1.54
CA ALA A 74 21.80 -5.36 0.26
C ALA A 74 22.52 -6.71 0.06
#